data_AF-A0A8S1F8D9-F1
#
_entry.id   AF-A0A8S1F8D9-F1
#
_cell.length_a   1.000
_cell.length_b   1.000
_cell.length_c   1.000
_cell.angle_alpha   90.00
_cell.angle_beta   90.00
_cell.angle_gamma   90.00
#
_symmetry.space_group_name_H-M   'P 1'
#
loop_
_entity.id
_entity.type
_entity.pdbx_description
1 polymer ?
#
loop_
_entity_poly.entity_id
_entity_poly.type
_entity_poly.pdbx_seq_one_letter_code
_entity_poly.pdbx_strand_id
1 'polypeptide(L)'
;MSSGFVSSKEIEEERKIRQDEWEKVRKPDDSLVAPEPEICNQTLFEQLRNNREAKQAELEEAKKFKNMIRGIDEDESEFLAQIDNQKSEADKLKKLEEQEMLKEMAKTRSAANAVAAKISLKPSTSGTSGTVQKSKQASILTSAIKRKSTDSESSDSSDDDTSLPVLRTTQKVKKQDDCSE
;
A
#
# COMPACT_ATOMS: atom_id res chain seq x y z
N MET A 1 5.39 -39.03 31.43
CA MET A 1 5.95 -39.14 30.07
C MET A 1 6.08 -40.63 29.79
N SER A 2 5.18 -41.23 29.00
CA SER A 2 5.40 -42.61 28.54
C SER A 2 6.61 -42.59 27.61
N SER A 3 7.51 -43.56 27.76
CA SER A 3 8.66 -43.68 26.87
C SER A 3 8.11 -43.98 25.48
N GLY A 4 8.48 -43.22 24.46
CA GLY A 4 8.05 -43.45 23.07
C GLY A 4 8.61 -44.72 22.43
N PHE A 5 9.07 -45.68 23.24
CA PHE A 5 9.54 -46.98 22.79
C PHE A 5 8.39 -47.97 22.79
N VAL A 6 8.10 -48.52 21.62
CA VAL A 6 7.15 -49.62 21.43
C VAL A 6 7.89 -50.92 21.71
N SER A 7 7.29 -51.84 22.47
CA SER A 7 7.90 -53.14 22.77
C SER A 7 7.66 -54.14 21.63
N SER A 8 8.55 -55.14 21.46
CA SER A 8 8.38 -56.17 20.41
C SER A 8 7.03 -56.89 20.50
N LYS A 9 6.54 -57.13 21.74
CA LYS A 9 5.24 -57.78 21.97
C LYS A 9 4.08 -56.93 21.48
N GLU A 10 4.16 -55.62 21.69
CA GLU A 10 3.13 -54.67 21.27
C GLU A 10 3.03 -54.59 19.73
N ILE A 11 4.16 -54.66 19.02
CA ILE A 11 4.19 -54.73 17.55
C ILE A 11 3.54 -56.03 17.03
N GLU A 12 3.80 -57.15 17.69
CA GLU A 12 3.20 -58.45 17.33
C GLU A 12 1.69 -58.49 17.60
N GLU A 13 1.25 -57.93 18.73
CA GLU A 13 -0.16 -57.81 19.08
C GLU A 13 -0.91 -56.92 18.08
N GLU A 14 -0.35 -55.76 17.71
CA GLU A 14 -0.90 -54.90 16.66
C GLU A 14 -0.95 -55.60 15.29
N ARG A 15 0.07 -56.39 14.95
CA ARG A 15 0.08 -57.19 13.71
C ARG A 15 -1.03 -58.22 13.71
N LYS A 16 -1.29 -58.84 14.86
CA LYS A 16 -2.37 -59.82 15.03
C LYS A 16 -3.75 -59.18 14.94
N ILE A 17 -3.98 -58.07 15.63
CA ILE A 17 -5.26 -57.33 15.58
C ILE A 17 -5.57 -56.95 14.13
N ARG A 18 -4.58 -56.42 13.40
CA ARG A 18 -4.74 -56.07 11.98
C ARG A 18 -5.06 -57.28 11.10
N GLN A 19 -4.46 -58.42 11.39
CA GLN A 19 -4.72 -59.66 10.67
C GLN A 19 -6.16 -60.14 10.94
N ASP A 20 -6.60 -60.12 12.19
CA ASP A 20 -7.97 -60.51 12.57
C ASP A 20 -9.02 -59.56 11.95
N GLU A 21 -8.73 -58.26 11.90
CA GLU A 21 -9.56 -57.25 11.21
C GLU A 21 -9.58 -57.47 9.69
N TRP A 22 -8.43 -57.82 9.12
CA TRP A 22 -8.31 -58.13 7.70
C TRP A 22 -9.12 -59.36 7.34
N GLU A 23 -8.99 -60.46 8.08
CA GLU A 23 -9.75 -61.70 7.87
C GLU A 23 -11.25 -61.49 7.95
N LYS A 24 -11.71 -60.55 8.77
CA LYS A 24 -13.13 -60.19 8.89
C LYS A 24 -13.68 -59.46 7.65
N VAL A 25 -12.86 -58.69 6.94
CA VAL A 25 -13.27 -57.86 5.78
C VAL A 25 -12.78 -58.44 4.45
N ARG A 26 -11.87 -59.43 4.50
CA ARG A 26 -11.22 -60.12 3.39
C ARG A 26 -12.22 -60.78 2.44
N LYS A 27 -12.05 -60.56 1.14
CA LYS A 27 -12.72 -61.29 0.06
C LYS A 27 -11.88 -62.51 -0.37
N PRO A 28 -12.46 -63.53 -1.03
CA PRO A 28 -11.72 -64.74 -1.42
C PRO A 28 -10.47 -64.48 -2.28
N ASP A 29 -10.46 -63.42 -3.10
CA ASP A 29 -9.34 -63.05 -3.99
C ASP A 29 -8.24 -62.19 -3.34
N ASP A 30 -8.46 -61.65 -2.14
CA ASP A 30 -7.49 -60.75 -1.50
C ASP A 30 -6.26 -61.53 -0.96
N SER A 31 -5.21 -60.86 -0.49
CA SER A 31 -3.99 -61.50 0.06
C SER A 31 -4.17 -62.05 1.48
N LEU A 32 -3.67 -63.27 1.76
CA LEU A 32 -3.87 -63.94 3.06
C LEU A 32 -3.28 -63.15 4.23
N VAL A 33 -2.22 -62.37 3.98
CA VAL A 33 -1.57 -61.52 4.98
C VAL A 33 -2.09 -60.10 4.82
N ALA A 34 -2.44 -59.47 5.95
CA ALA A 34 -2.80 -58.06 6.01
C ALA A 34 -1.64 -57.18 5.52
N PRO A 35 -1.88 -56.20 4.63
CA PRO A 35 -0.84 -55.29 4.18
C PRO A 35 -0.12 -54.61 5.35
N GLU A 36 1.21 -54.57 5.30
CA GLU A 36 2.00 -53.82 6.29
C GLU A 36 1.77 -52.32 6.09
N PRO A 37 1.71 -51.53 7.18
CA PRO A 37 1.55 -50.09 7.08
C PRO A 37 2.70 -49.48 6.29
N GLU A 38 2.39 -48.47 5.47
CA GLU A 38 3.39 -47.74 4.71
C GLU A 38 4.42 -47.15 5.68
N ILE A 39 5.67 -47.63 5.59
CA ILE A 39 6.79 -47.05 6.31
C ILE A 39 6.97 -45.63 5.78
N CYS A 40 7.18 -44.67 6.68
CA CYS A 40 7.40 -43.29 6.26
C CYS A 40 8.66 -43.23 5.38
N ASN A 41 8.46 -43.06 4.07
CA ASN A 41 9.54 -43.01 3.08
C ASN A 41 10.30 -41.66 3.12
N GLN A 42 9.83 -40.71 3.93
CA GLN A 42 10.50 -39.43 4.13
C GLN A 42 11.75 -39.64 4.96
N THR A 43 12.84 -39.03 4.53
CA THR A 43 14.07 -39.02 5.31
C THR A 43 13.81 -38.33 6.65
N LEU A 44 14.53 -38.74 7.70
CA LEU A 44 14.43 -38.09 9.01
C LEU A 44 14.68 -36.56 8.91
N PHE A 45 15.55 -36.15 7.99
CA PHE A 45 15.81 -34.75 7.70
C PHE A 45 14.56 -34.01 7.20
N GLU A 46 13.83 -34.55 6.23
CA GLU A 46 12.59 -33.97 5.72
C GLU A 46 11.53 -33.88 6.82
N GLN A 47 11.38 -34.91 7.65
CA GLN A 47 10.43 -34.89 8.77
C GLN A 47 10.75 -33.78 9.78
N LEU A 48 12.02 -33.66 10.19
CA LEU A 48 12.45 -32.62 11.13
C LEU A 48 12.32 -31.23 10.53
N ARG A 49 12.65 -31.09 9.24
CA ARG A 49 12.49 -29.85 8.50
C ARG A 49 11.02 -29.44 8.44
N ASN A 50 10.13 -30.35 8.05
CA ASN A 50 8.69 -30.10 8.00
C ASN A 50 8.11 -29.76 9.37
N ASN A 51 8.56 -30.42 10.44
CA ASN A 51 8.12 -30.09 11.80
C ASN A 51 8.56 -28.68 12.23
N ARG A 52 9.79 -28.29 11.87
CA ARG A 52 10.30 -26.94 12.13
C ARG A 52 9.54 -25.90 11.31
N GLU A 53 9.37 -26.13 10.02
CA GLU A 53 8.65 -25.21 9.12
C GLU A 53 7.18 -25.08 9.53
N ALA A 54 6.51 -26.17 9.91
CA ALA A 54 5.13 -26.13 10.40
C ALA A 54 4.99 -25.29 11.69
N LYS A 55 5.89 -25.50 12.68
CA LYS A 55 5.91 -24.68 13.90
C LYS A 55 6.22 -23.21 13.59
N GLN A 56 7.13 -22.96 12.67
CA GLN A 56 7.47 -21.60 12.26
C GLN A 56 6.28 -20.91 11.58
N ALA A 57 5.59 -21.60 10.69
CA ALA A 57 4.38 -21.11 10.02
C ALA A 57 3.26 -20.80 11.04
N GLU A 58 3.03 -21.70 12.00
CA GLU A 58 2.05 -21.47 13.07
C GLU A 58 2.38 -20.22 13.90
N LEU A 59 3.64 -20.03 14.27
CA LEU A 59 4.08 -18.84 15.00
C LEU A 59 3.96 -17.57 14.17
N GLU A 60 4.29 -17.63 12.88
CA GLU A 60 4.16 -16.51 11.96
C GLU A 60 2.70 -16.12 11.74
N GLU A 61 1.81 -17.10 11.57
CA GLU A 61 0.36 -16.88 11.51
C GLU A 61 -0.16 -16.27 12.81
N ALA A 62 0.18 -16.84 13.98
CA ALA A 62 -0.24 -16.31 15.27
C ALA A 62 0.26 -14.88 15.50
N LYS A 63 1.53 -14.59 15.15
CA LYS A 63 2.10 -13.25 15.24
C LYS A 63 1.44 -12.30 14.25
N LYS A 64 1.15 -12.75 13.04
CA LYS A 64 0.45 -11.95 12.02
C LYS A 64 -0.97 -11.62 12.46
N PHE A 65 -1.74 -12.60 12.93
CA PHE A 65 -3.08 -12.37 13.47
C PHE A 65 -3.05 -11.44 14.68
N LYS A 66 -2.10 -11.66 15.60
CA LYS A 66 -1.90 -10.76 16.74
C LYS A 66 -1.63 -9.34 16.29
N ASN A 67 -0.79 -9.13 15.27
CA ASN A 67 -0.47 -7.80 14.76
C ASN A 67 -1.60 -7.17 13.95
N MET A 68 -2.38 -7.96 13.21
CA MET A 68 -3.51 -7.46 12.41
C MET A 68 -4.69 -7.00 13.27
N ILE A 69 -4.91 -7.66 14.40
CA ILE A 69 -5.96 -7.34 15.36
C ILE A 69 -5.40 -6.47 16.51
N ARG A 70 -4.11 -6.11 16.45
CA ARG A 70 -3.50 -5.16 17.38
C ARG A 70 -4.07 -3.79 17.06
N GLY A 71 -4.95 -3.29 17.95
CA GLY A 71 -5.42 -1.91 17.88
C GLY A 71 -4.27 -0.91 18.00
N ILE A 72 -4.61 0.37 17.84
CA ILE A 72 -3.67 1.47 18.08
C ILE A 72 -3.31 1.44 19.56
N ASP A 73 -2.02 1.34 19.87
CA ASP A 73 -1.52 1.37 21.25
C ASP A 73 -1.70 2.77 21.87
N GLU A 74 -1.63 2.89 23.19
CA GLU A 74 -1.77 4.18 23.88
C GLU A 74 -0.72 5.20 23.36
N ASP A 75 0.53 4.76 23.23
CA ASP A 75 1.64 5.55 22.66
C ASP A 75 1.41 5.91 21.18
N GLU A 76 0.88 4.97 20.39
CA GLU A 76 0.59 5.21 18.97
C GLU A 76 -0.56 6.23 18.81
N SER A 77 -1.54 6.22 19.71
CA SER A 77 -2.66 7.16 19.71
C SER A 77 -2.22 8.58 20.07
N GLU A 78 -1.30 8.72 21.04
CA GLU A 78 -0.70 9.99 21.42
C GLU A 78 0.12 10.57 20.26
N PHE A 79 0.90 9.72 19.57
CA PHE A 79 1.65 10.14 18.39
C PHE A 79 0.75 10.65 17.27
N LEU A 80 -0.37 9.96 16.99
CA LEU A 80 -1.35 10.43 16.00
C LEU A 80 -1.98 11.77 16.41
N ALA A 81 -2.33 11.93 17.69
CA ALA A 81 -2.85 13.20 18.21
C ALA A 81 -1.83 14.34 18.09
N GLN A 82 -0.55 14.07 18.35
CA GLN A 82 0.52 15.05 18.18
C GLN A 82 0.69 15.47 16.72
N ILE A 83 0.67 14.51 15.77
CA ILE A 83 0.71 14.81 14.33
C ILE A 83 -0.50 15.66 13.90
N ASP A 84 -1.69 15.31 14.36
CA ASP A 84 -2.90 16.05 14.00
C ASP A 84 -2.88 17.47 14.57
N ASN A 85 -2.40 17.65 15.80
CA ASN A 85 -2.16 18.97 16.38
C ASN A 85 -1.17 19.76 15.52
N GLN A 86 -0.03 19.18 15.15
CA GLN A 86 0.99 19.84 14.33
C GLN A 86 0.47 20.24 12.95
N LYS A 87 -0.31 19.38 12.29
CA LYS A 87 -0.98 19.71 11.02
C LYS A 87 -1.98 20.86 11.21
N SER A 88 -2.79 20.79 12.26
CA SER A 88 -3.78 21.84 12.56
C SER A 88 -3.12 23.19 12.81
N GLU A 89 -1.97 23.21 13.49
CA GLU A 89 -1.20 24.42 13.75
C GLU A 89 -0.60 24.99 12.48
N ALA A 90 -0.01 24.15 11.63
CA ALA A 90 0.51 24.57 10.33
C ALA A 90 -0.59 25.17 9.45
N ASP A 91 -1.79 24.57 9.43
CA ASP A 91 -2.91 25.06 8.64
C ASP A 91 -3.52 26.34 9.22
N LYS A 92 -3.60 26.46 10.56
CA LYS A 92 -3.98 27.71 11.23
C LYS A 92 -3.01 28.84 10.88
N LEU A 93 -1.70 28.57 10.90
CA LEU A 93 -0.68 29.56 10.57
C LEU A 93 -0.81 30.04 9.13
N LYS A 94 -0.89 29.12 8.16
CA LYS A 94 -1.12 29.45 6.74
C LYS A 94 -2.37 30.31 6.56
N LYS A 95 -3.48 29.93 7.23
CA LYS A 95 -4.74 30.69 7.14
C LYS A 95 -4.62 32.10 7.71
N LEU A 96 -3.86 32.28 8.78
CA LEU A 96 -3.59 33.60 9.36
C LEU A 96 -2.77 34.47 8.41
N GLU A 97 -1.70 33.92 7.84
CA GLU A 97 -0.86 34.60 6.84
C GLU A 97 -1.67 35.00 5.60
N GLU A 98 -2.47 34.09 5.04
CA GLU A 98 -3.37 34.38 3.93
C GLU A 98 -4.37 35.50 4.26
N GLN A 99 -4.94 35.47 5.47
CA GLN A 99 -5.88 36.50 5.90
C GLN A 99 -5.21 37.87 6.06
N GLU A 100 -3.97 37.91 6.53
CA GLU A 100 -3.19 39.14 6.64
C GLU A 100 -2.86 39.71 5.26
N MET A 101 -2.40 38.88 4.32
CA MET A 101 -2.16 39.26 2.94
C MET A 101 -3.42 39.82 2.26
N LEU A 102 -4.57 39.17 2.46
CA LEU A 102 -5.86 39.67 1.94
C LEU A 102 -6.25 41.02 2.55
N LYS A 103 -6.02 41.23 3.86
CA LYS A 103 -6.26 42.52 4.52
C LYS A 103 -5.36 43.61 3.97
N GLU A 104 -4.08 43.31 3.71
CA GLU A 104 -3.14 44.26 3.11
C GLU A 104 -3.57 44.63 1.68
N MET A 105 -3.90 43.65 0.85
CA MET A 105 -4.42 43.85 -0.50
C MET A 105 -5.71 44.69 -0.52
N ALA A 106 -6.62 44.46 0.43
CA ALA A 106 -7.84 45.25 0.56
C ALA A 106 -7.53 46.71 0.92
N LYS A 107 -6.58 46.95 1.84
CA LYS A 107 -6.12 48.30 2.21
C LYS A 107 -5.49 49.02 1.01
N THR A 108 -4.54 48.38 0.31
CA THR A 108 -3.87 48.99 -0.86
C THR A 108 -4.87 49.27 -2.00
N ARG A 109 -5.80 48.34 -2.28
CA ARG A 109 -6.86 48.56 -3.27
C ARG A 109 -7.80 49.70 -2.87
N SER A 110 -8.19 49.79 -1.61
CA SER A 110 -9.03 50.89 -1.12
C SER A 110 -8.33 52.26 -1.24
N ALA A 111 -7.03 52.31 -0.93
CA ALA A 111 -6.21 53.51 -1.09
C ALA A 111 -6.06 53.89 -2.58
N ALA A 112 -5.78 52.93 -3.46
CA ALA A 112 -5.69 53.15 -4.91
C ALA A 112 -7.03 53.63 -5.48
N ASN A 113 -8.17 53.04 -5.08
CA ASN A 113 -9.50 53.50 -5.47
C ASN A 113 -9.79 54.92 -4.96
N ALA A 114 -9.39 55.26 -3.73
CA ALA A 114 -9.54 56.61 -3.20
C ALA A 114 -8.70 57.65 -3.97
N VAL A 115 -7.52 57.26 -4.48
CA VAL A 115 -6.70 58.12 -5.36
C VAL A 115 -7.31 58.22 -6.76
N ALA A 116 -7.77 57.11 -7.33
CA ALA A 116 -8.42 57.10 -8.65
C ALA A 116 -9.74 57.90 -8.66
N ALA A 117 -10.54 57.83 -7.58
CA ALA A 117 -11.76 58.62 -7.42
C ALA A 117 -11.48 60.13 -7.33
N LYS A 118 -10.30 60.54 -6.85
CA LYS A 118 -9.87 61.95 -6.85
C LYS A 118 -9.41 62.43 -8.23
N ILE A 119 -8.99 61.52 -9.12
CA ILE A 119 -8.51 61.84 -10.48
C ILE A 119 -9.65 61.76 -11.51
N SER A 120 -10.74 61.03 -11.22
CA SER A 120 -11.87 60.89 -12.15
C SER A 120 -12.93 62.00 -11.97
N LEU A 121 -12.59 63.20 -12.43
CA LEU A 121 -13.54 64.26 -12.77
C LEU A 121 -13.31 64.64 -14.24
N LYS A 122 -13.92 63.90 -15.18
CA LYS A 122 -14.37 64.26 -16.55
C LYS A 122 -14.31 63.06 -17.52
N PRO A 123 -15.44 62.54 -18.03
CA PRO A 123 -15.42 61.65 -19.19
C PRO A 123 -15.49 62.46 -20.49
N SER A 124 -14.47 62.34 -21.35
CA SER A 124 -14.51 62.82 -22.73
C SER A 124 -14.76 61.65 -23.67
N THR A 125 -15.78 61.80 -24.50
CA THR A 125 -16.27 60.86 -25.51
C THR A 125 -15.38 60.80 -26.76
N SER A 126 -15.07 59.60 -27.25
CA SER A 126 -14.83 59.22 -28.66
C SER A 126 -14.26 57.79 -28.66
N GLY A 127 -14.91 56.75 -29.17
CA GLY A 127 -15.20 56.55 -30.59
C GLY A 127 -13.95 55.97 -31.27
N THR A 128 -13.95 54.67 -31.62
CA THR A 128 -13.40 54.07 -32.86
C THR A 128 -13.25 52.55 -32.69
N SER A 129 -13.93 51.82 -33.57
CA SER A 129 -13.75 50.40 -33.87
C SER A 129 -12.30 50.15 -34.30
N GLY A 130 -11.51 49.49 -33.46
CA GLY A 130 -10.15 49.07 -33.76
C GLY A 130 -9.96 47.63 -33.33
N THR A 131 -9.39 46.82 -34.22
CA THR A 131 -9.06 45.41 -33.99
C THR A 131 -8.24 45.26 -32.71
N VAL A 132 -8.88 44.70 -31.68
CA VAL A 132 -8.27 44.52 -30.36
C VAL A 132 -7.16 43.48 -30.47
N GLN A 133 -5.91 43.94 -30.54
CA GLN A 133 -4.73 43.12 -30.32
C GLN A 133 -4.86 42.51 -28.92
N LYS A 134 -5.18 41.21 -28.85
CA LYS A 134 -5.34 40.49 -27.58
C LYS A 134 -4.04 40.63 -26.77
N SER A 135 -4.16 41.05 -25.52
CA SER A 135 -2.98 41.29 -24.67
C SER A 135 -2.13 40.02 -24.58
N LYS A 136 -0.80 40.17 -24.47
CA LYS A 136 0.13 39.03 -24.36
C LYS A 136 -0.25 38.10 -23.20
N GLN A 137 -0.77 38.65 -22.10
CA GLN A 137 -1.29 37.86 -20.98
C GLN A 137 -2.55 37.06 -21.36
N ALA A 138 -3.49 37.66 -22.09
CA ALA A 138 -4.68 36.95 -22.56
C ALA A 138 -4.33 35.78 -23.51
N SER A 139 -3.30 35.94 -24.34
CA SER A 139 -2.81 34.88 -25.23
C SER A 139 -2.30 33.66 -24.46
N ILE A 140 -1.52 33.88 -23.39
CA ILE A 140 -0.95 32.80 -22.55
C ILE A 140 -2.07 32.01 -21.85
N LEU A 141 -3.09 32.70 -21.37
CA LEU A 141 -4.24 32.07 -20.72
C LEU A 141 -5.04 31.21 -21.70
N THR A 142 -5.22 31.65 -22.95
CA THR A 142 -5.86 30.81 -23.97
C THR A 142 -5.05 29.57 -24.35
N SER A 143 -3.71 29.63 -24.35
CA SER A 143 -2.87 28.46 -24.62
C SER A 143 -2.83 27.45 -23.47
N ALA A 144 -3.15 27.90 -22.24
CA ALA A 144 -3.18 27.02 -21.06
C ALA A 144 -4.44 26.14 -20.99
N ILE A 145 -5.48 26.44 -21.78
CA ILE A 145 -6.74 25.67 -21.79
C ILE A 145 -6.69 24.62 -22.90
N LYS A 146 -6.41 23.36 -22.55
CA LYS A 146 -6.49 22.22 -23.46
C LYS A 146 -7.96 21.76 -23.58
N ARG A 147 -8.66 22.21 -24.61
CA ARG A 147 -10.02 21.69 -24.92
C ARG A 147 -9.87 20.31 -25.57
N LYS A 148 -10.30 19.26 -24.86
CA LYS A 148 -10.44 17.89 -25.40
C LYS A 148 -11.49 17.94 -26.52
N SER A 149 -11.09 17.70 -27.77
CA SER A 149 -12.01 17.53 -28.88
C SER A 149 -12.82 16.25 -28.66
N THR A 150 -14.13 16.39 -28.63
CA THR A 150 -15.08 15.30 -28.81
C THR A 150 -15.34 15.16 -30.30
N ASP A 151 -14.78 14.13 -30.95
CA ASP A 151 -15.53 13.28 -31.90
C ASP A 151 -14.74 12.03 -32.34
N SER A 152 -15.46 10.91 -32.33
CA SER A 152 -15.34 9.68 -33.14
C SER A 152 -14.17 8.70 -33.00
N GLU A 153 -14.50 7.60 -32.32
CA GLU A 153 -14.26 6.19 -32.64
C GLU A 153 -12.82 5.65 -32.79
N SER A 154 -12.33 5.03 -31.71
CA SER A 154 -11.58 3.77 -31.80
C SER A 154 -11.76 2.97 -30.50
N SER A 155 -12.33 1.78 -30.66
CA SER A 155 -12.29 0.66 -29.70
C SER A 155 -10.90 0.45 -29.10
N ASP A 156 -10.83 0.24 -27.79
CA ASP A 156 -10.30 -1.00 -27.17
C ASP A 156 -9.92 -0.79 -25.69
N SER A 157 -10.11 -1.86 -24.93
CA SER A 157 -9.55 -2.21 -23.61
C SER A 157 -9.61 -1.21 -22.44
N SER A 158 -10.50 -1.55 -21.50
CA SER A 158 -10.46 -1.14 -20.10
C SER A 158 -9.24 -1.74 -19.39
N ASP A 159 -8.33 -0.89 -18.90
CA ASP A 159 -7.50 -1.17 -17.73
C ASP A 159 -7.18 0.16 -17.01
N ASP A 160 -7.45 0.14 -15.71
CA ASP A 160 -7.36 1.25 -14.76
C ASP A 160 -5.91 1.32 -14.21
N ASP A 161 -5.14 2.34 -14.60
CA ASP A 161 -3.80 2.61 -14.06
C ASP A 161 -3.78 4.02 -13.46
N THR A 162 -4.15 4.13 -12.19
CA THR A 162 -3.82 5.28 -11.34
C THR A 162 -2.41 5.09 -10.76
N SER A 163 -1.38 5.43 -11.53
CA SER A 163 -0.01 5.57 -11.03
C SER A 163 0.36 7.04 -10.83
N LEU A 164 0.39 7.46 -9.56
CA LEU A 164 0.98 8.71 -9.11
C LEU A 164 2.52 8.67 -9.34
N PRO A 165 3.17 9.79 -9.71
CA PRO A 165 4.60 9.77 -10.02
C PRO A 165 5.46 9.63 -8.76
N VAL A 166 6.13 8.48 -8.64
CA VAL A 166 7.18 8.23 -7.64
C VAL A 166 8.45 9.00 -8.01
N LEU A 167 8.88 9.91 -7.13
CA LEU A 167 10.16 10.60 -7.19
C LEU A 167 11.31 9.60 -7.06
N ARG A 168 12.09 9.41 -8.14
CA ARG A 168 13.32 8.62 -8.13
C ARG A 168 14.43 9.40 -7.42
N THR A 169 14.88 8.91 -6.26
CA THR A 169 16.17 9.29 -5.67
C THR A 169 17.27 8.40 -6.26
N THR A 170 18.31 9.00 -6.84
CA THR A 170 19.49 8.27 -7.32
C THR A 170 20.52 8.20 -6.21
N GLN A 171 20.68 7.02 -5.61
CA GLN A 171 21.80 6.74 -4.70
C GLN A 171 23.00 6.23 -5.52
N LYS A 172 24.08 7.02 -5.53
CA LYS A 172 25.33 6.72 -6.21
C LYS A 172 26.18 5.81 -5.33
N VAL A 173 26.20 4.51 -5.62
CA VAL A 173 27.12 3.56 -4.96
C VAL A 173 28.50 3.69 -5.59
N LYS A 174 29.46 4.09 -4.75
CA LYS A 174 30.90 4.21 -5.05
C LYS A 174 31.51 2.81 -4.97
N LYS A 175 31.88 2.25 -6.12
CA LYS A 175 32.61 0.96 -6.19
C LYS A 175 34.02 1.22 -5.68
N GLN A 176 34.36 0.57 -4.56
CA GLN A 176 35.73 0.47 -4.06
C GLN A 176 36.46 -0.57 -4.93
N ASP A 177 37.56 -0.12 -5.53
CA ASP A 177 38.58 -1.00 -6.07
C ASP A 177 39.28 -1.69 -4.89
N ASP A 178 39.23 -3.01 -4.87
CA ASP A 178 40.19 -3.80 -4.10
C ASP A 178 41.04 -4.61 -5.07
N CYS A 179 42.31 -4.27 -5.02
CA CYS A 179 43.46 -4.86 -5.68
C CYS A 179 44.03 -5.94 -4.74
N SER A 180 44.92 -6.78 -5.28
CA SER A 180 45.73 -7.82 -4.61
C SER A 180 45.13 -9.23 -4.64
N GLU A 181 45.88 -10.31 -4.82
CA GLU A 181 47.25 -10.58 -5.32
C GLU A 181 47.33 -12.10 -5.53
#